data_AF-A0AAU3E217-F1
#
_entry.id   AF-A0AAU3E217-F1
#
_cell.length_a   1.000
_cell.length_b   1.000
_cell.length_c   1.000
_cell.angle_alpha   90.00
_cell.angle_beta   90.00
_cell.angle_gamma   90.00
#
_symmetry.space_group_name_H-M   'P 1'
#
loop_
_entity.id
_entity.type
_entity.pdbx_description
1 polymer ?
#
loop_
_entity_poly.entity_id
_entity_poly.type
_entity_poly.pdbx_seq_one_letter_code
_entity_poly.pdbx_strand_id
1 'polypeptide(L)' 'MLLPFDEAVATTWGQLQARAQHRGRPRPTNDSWIAACCLVDRLPLATFNGKDYADFAEYDGLRLFDVS' A
#
# COMPACT_ATOMS: atom_id res chain seq x y z
N MET A 1 9.76 2.99 -15.37
CA MET A 1 10.49 2.03 -14.51
C MET A 1 9.45 1.05 -13.96
N LEU A 2 9.72 -0.24 -14.04
CA LEU A 2 8.85 -1.28 -13.46
C LEU A 2 9.44 -1.66 -12.09
N LEU A 3 8.62 -1.67 -11.03
CA LEU A 3 9.05 -2.13 -9.72
C LEU A 3 9.05 -3.66 -9.69
N PRO A 4 10.07 -4.30 -9.09
CA PRO A 4 10.11 -5.75 -8.94
C PRO A 4 8.98 -6.21 -8.00
N PHE A 5 8.33 -7.32 -8.35
CA PHE A 5 7.33 -8.00 -7.51
C PHE A 5 8.00 -9.16 -6.76
N ASP A 6 8.97 -8.81 -5.92
CA ASP A 6 9.82 -9.78 -5.23
C ASP A 6 9.26 -10.23 -3.86
N GLU A 7 10.02 -11.06 -3.15
CA GLU A 7 9.65 -11.61 -1.84
C GLU A 7 9.41 -10.53 -0.78
N ALA A 8 10.12 -9.39 -0.85
CA ALA A 8 9.93 -8.30 0.09
C ALA A 8 8.56 -7.64 -0.10
N VAL A 9 8.14 -7.45 -1.35
CA VAL A 9 6.79 -6.97 -1.68
C VAL A 9 5.73 -7.97 -1.20
N ALA A 10 5.90 -9.25 -1.50
CA ALA A 10 4.95 -10.29 -1.09
C ALA A 10 4.80 -10.38 0.44
N THR A 11 5.92 -10.29 1.17
CA THR A 11 5.94 -10.29 2.64
C THR A 11 5.23 -9.06 3.20
N THR A 12 5.55 -7.88 2.68
CA THR A 12 4.92 -6.61 3.09
C THR A 12 3.42 -6.64 2.82
N TRP A 13 3.02 -7.11 1.64
CA TRP A 13 1.61 -7.27 1.28
C TRP A 13 0.85 -8.20 2.22
N GLY A 14 1.42 -9.36 2.55
CA GLY A 14 0.80 -10.29 3.51
C GLY A 14 0.59 -9.66 4.89
N GLN A 15 1.54 -8.86 5.36
CA GLN A 15 1.41 -8.12 6.60
C GLN A 15 0.34 -7.02 6.54
N LEU A 16 0.25 -6.27 5.43
CA LEU A 16 -0.82 -5.28 5.23
C LEU A 16 -2.19 -5.94 5.27
N GLN A 17 -2.36 -7.07 4.57
CA GLN A 17 -3.62 -7.81 4.55
C GLN A 17 -3.97 -8.34 5.96
N ALA A 18 -3.01 -8.90 6.69
CA ALA A 18 -3.23 -9.40 8.04
C ALA A 18 -3.64 -8.27 9.01
N ARG A 19 -2.95 -7.12 8.97
CA ARG A 19 -3.30 -5.95 9.81
C ARG A 19 -4.68 -5.39 9.44
N ALA A 20 -5.00 -5.30 8.15
CA ALA A 20 -6.32 -4.82 7.70
C ALA A 20 -7.45 -5.77 8.09
N GLN A 21 -7.23 -7.09 8.01
CA GLN A 21 -8.16 -8.10 8.48
C GLN A 21 -8.38 -7.99 10.00
N HIS A 22 -7.33 -7.80 10.78
CA HIS A 22 -7.43 -7.59 12.23
C HIS A 22 -8.22 -6.33 12.60
N ARG A 23 -8.18 -5.30 11.75
CA ARG A 23 -9.01 -4.08 11.89
C ARG A 23 -10.47 -4.26 11.41
N GLY A 24 -10.84 -5.46 10.94
CA GLY A 24 -12.19 -5.75 10.44
C GLY A 24 -12.49 -5.14 9.06
N ARG A 25 -11.47 -4.69 8.32
CA ARG A 25 -11.63 -3.98 7.05
C ARG A 25 -10.64 -4.50 5.99
N PRO A 26 -10.87 -5.69 5.39
CA PRO A 26 -10.01 -6.24 4.34
C PRO A 26 -9.81 -5.23 3.19
N ARG A 27 -8.61 -5.20 2.59
CA ARG A 27 -8.28 -4.26 1.51
C ARG A 27 -8.34 -4.95 0.15
N PRO A 28 -8.69 -4.22 -0.93
CA PRO A 28 -8.60 -4.73 -2.30
C PRO A 28 -7.18 -5.21 -2.60
N THR A 29 -7.07 -6.38 -3.22
CA THR A 29 -5.78 -7.04 -3.51
C THR A 29 -4.82 -6.14 -4.28
N ASN A 30 -5.31 -5.44 -5.30
CA ASN A 30 -4.45 -4.63 -6.17
C ASN A 30 -3.94 -3.37 -5.48
N ASP A 31 -4.80 -2.66 -4.75
CA ASP A 31 -4.41 -1.45 -4.04
C ASP A 31 -3.42 -1.75 -2.90
N SER A 32 -3.64 -2.84 -2.16
CA SER A 32 -2.68 -3.27 -1.14
C SER A 32 -1.37 -3.75 -1.74
N TRP A 33 -1.36 -4.32 -2.95
CA TRP A 33 -0.13 -4.70 -3.65
C TRP A 33 0.67 -3.46 -4.10
N ILE A 34 -0.02 -2.46 -4.67
CA ILE A 34 0.59 -1.17 -5.04
C ILE A 34 1.18 -0.49 -3.79
N ALA A 35 0.43 -0.45 -2.69
CA ALA A 35 0.91 0.11 -1.43
C ALA A 35 2.15 -0.65 -0.91
N ALA A 36 2.18 -1.98 -1.00
CA ALA A 36 3.33 -2.78 -0.61
C ALA A 36 4.59 -2.42 -1.42
N CYS A 37 4.48 -2.30 -2.75
CA CYS A 37 5.61 -1.86 -3.59
C CYS A 37 6.15 -0.49 -3.13
N CYS A 38 5.27 0.50 -2.94
CA CYS A 38 5.67 1.83 -2.51
C CYS A 38 6.36 1.83 -1.13
N LEU A 39 5.88 1.00 -0.19
CA LEU A 39 6.45 0.88 1.14
C LEU A 39 7.83 0.23 1.11
N VAL A 40 8.02 -0.84 0.33
CA VAL A 40 9.31 -1.54 0.17
C VAL A 40 10.35 -0.58 -0.42
N ASP A 41 10.01 0.11 -1.50
CA ASP A 41 10.94 1.03 -2.18
C ASP A 41 11.01 2.42 -1.54
N ARG A 42 10.24 2.66 -0.46
CA ARG A 42 10.10 3.95 0.24
C ARG A 42 9.70 5.10 -0.68
N LEU A 43 8.89 4.83 -1.69
CA LEU A 43 8.39 5.81 -2.65
C LEU A 43 7.04 6.39 -2.19
N PRO A 44 6.78 7.69 -2.44
CA PRO A 44 5.43 8.20 -2.32
C PRO A 44 4.54 7.65 -3.44
N LEU A 45 3.25 7.49 -3.17
CA LEU A 45 2.24 7.14 -4.16
C LEU A 45 1.54 8.39 -4.67
N ALA A 46 1.73 8.69 -5.95
CA ALA A 46 0.91 9.66 -6.66
C ALA A 46 -0.34 8.98 -7.20
N THR A 47 -1.53 9.45 -6.82
CA THR A 47 -2.81 8.84 -7.22
C THR A 47 -3.95 9.85 -7.23
N PHE A 48 -4.90 9.67 -8.16
CA PHE A 48 -6.18 10.39 -8.15
C PHE A 48 -7.20 9.78 -7.16
N ASN A 49 -6.92 8.58 -6.63
CA ASN A 49 -7.79 7.86 -5.70
C ASN A 49 -7.25 7.94 -4.26
N GLY A 50 -6.82 9.10 -3.80
CA GLY A 50 -6.17 9.25 -2.49
C GLY A 50 -6.99 8.70 -1.31
N LYS A 51 -8.33 8.74 -1.41
CA LYS A 51 -9.26 8.18 -0.40
C LYS A 51 -9.09 6.67 -0.21
N ASP A 52 -8.81 5.93 -1.28
CA ASP A 52 -8.66 4.48 -1.22
C ASP A 52 -7.34 4.07 -0.56
N TYR A 53 -6.37 4.99 -0.53
CA TYR A 53 -5.05 4.79 0.07
C TYR A 53 -4.87 5.44 1.44
N ALA A 54 -5.87 6.18 1.93
CA ALA A 54 -5.80 6.92 3.19
C ALA A 54 -5.50 6.00 4.39
N ASP A 55 -6.11 4.81 4.46
CA ASP A 55 -5.86 3.85 5.53
C ASP A 55 -4.38 3.40 5.56
N PHE A 56 -3.76 3.16 4.39
CA PHE A 56 -2.35 2.77 4.33
C PHE A 56 -1.44 3.93 4.75
N ALA A 57 -1.84 5.18 4.50
CA ALA A 57 -1.11 6.33 4.99
C ALA A 57 -1.21 6.47 6.51
N GLU A 58 -2.42 6.29 7.05
CA GLU A 58 -2.70 6.41 8.48
C GLU A 58 -2.03 5.30 9.31
N TYR A 59 -2.13 4.04 8.88
CA TYR A 59 -1.73 2.88 9.68
C TYR A 59 -0.42 2.23 9.26
N ASP A 60 -0.01 2.42 8.01
CA ASP A 60 1.08 1.64 7.40
C ASP A 60 2.24 2.51 6.89
N GLY A 61 2.14 3.84 7.04
CA GLY A 61 3.22 4.78 6.73
C GLY A 61 3.36 5.11 5.24
N LEU A 62 2.36 4.78 4.42
CA LEU A 62 2.37 5.12 3.00
C LEU A 62 2.32 6.65 2.83
N ARG A 63 3.28 7.21 2.09
CA ARG A 63 3.27 8.64 1.76
C ARG A 63 2.42 8.85 0.52
N LEU A 64 1.41 9.70 0.62
CA LEU A 64 0.61 10.11 -0.53
C LEU A 64 1.17 11.41 -1.10
N PHE A 65 1.28 11.46 -2.42
CA PHE A 65 1.53 12.69 -3.16
C PHE A 65 0.25 13.04 -3.91
N ASP A 66 -0.35 14.17 -3.54
CA ASP A 66 -1.56 14.64 -4.20
C ASP A 66 -1.19 15.16 -5.59
N VAL A 67 -1.82 14.61 -6.62
CA VAL A 67 -1.64 14.96 -8.03
C VAL A 67 -2.86 15.68 -8.61
N SER A 68 -3.72 16.21 -7.74
CA SER A 68 -4.91 16.99 -8.13
C SER A 68 -4.61 18.25 -8.94
#